data_AF-A0A1F1G7Q8-F1
#
_entry.id   AF-A0A1F1G7Q8-F1
#
_cell.length_a   1.000
_cell.length_b   1.000
_cell.length_c   1.000
_cell.angle_alpha   90.00
_cell.angle_beta   90.00
_cell.angle_gamma   90.00
#
_symmetry.space_group_name_H-M   'P 1'
#
loop_
_entity.id
_entity.type
_entity.pdbx_description
1 polymer ?
#
loop_
_entity_poly.entity_id
_entity_poly.type
_entity_poly.pdbx_seq_one_letter_code
_entity_poly.pdbx_strand_id
1 'polypeptide(L)'
;MRFGWENSLTGKFAFRERTEYPNESVSFPRELKLDLVLTGMNKSIALLGGMLIFSQDIARQRISWPQASLEFDDSVRRAWGELAPRFEIDQTPSWTPDNHTVLILCDNRPHAVPIQSIEKPRQVLLQVRDSAYWTGKMFSIDRVEFAANISAFGKRFEDDLAFRVAIALLLCGDWRSSELVVERPKINNSGFDERDLIDLCASIGIKLRVLNTAQMEEMLVYAK
;
A
#
# COMPACT_ATOMS: atom_id res chain seq x y z
N MET A 1 -17.78 2.56 -9.29
CA MET A 1 -16.71 1.65 -8.81
C MET A 1 -16.62 1.63 -7.29
N ARG A 2 -16.21 0.51 -6.70
CA ARG A 2 -16.01 0.31 -5.26
C ARG A 2 -14.76 -0.54 -4.99
N PHE A 3 -14.05 -0.23 -3.90
CA PHE A 3 -12.96 -1.08 -3.41
C PHE A 3 -13.39 -1.85 -2.18
N GLY A 4 -13.46 -3.18 -2.26
CA GLY A 4 -13.85 -4.05 -1.14
C GLY A 4 -12.68 -4.87 -0.63
N TRP A 5 -12.68 -5.22 0.66
CA TRP A 5 -11.73 -6.17 1.22
C TRP A 5 -12.41 -7.23 2.08
N GLU A 6 -11.78 -8.40 2.18
CA GLU A 6 -12.19 -9.46 3.08
C GLU A 6 -11.01 -10.35 3.45
N ASN A 7 -11.09 -10.99 4.62
CA ASN A 7 -10.23 -12.12 4.96
C ASN A 7 -10.96 -13.41 4.57
N SER A 8 -10.29 -14.27 3.81
CA SER A 8 -10.77 -15.61 3.53
C SER A 8 -10.65 -16.51 4.76
N LEU A 9 -11.44 -17.57 4.80
CA LEU A 9 -11.31 -18.64 5.80
C LEU A 9 -9.96 -19.36 5.73
N THR A 10 -9.25 -19.25 4.59
CA THR A 10 -7.90 -19.78 4.40
C THR A 10 -6.80 -18.87 4.96
N GLY A 11 -7.18 -17.79 5.65
CA GLY A 11 -6.25 -16.84 6.25
C GLY A 11 -5.54 -15.96 5.22
N LYS A 12 -6.17 -15.69 4.07
CA LYS A 12 -5.65 -14.78 3.04
C LYS A 12 -6.50 -13.52 2.99
N PHE A 13 -5.86 -12.39 2.80
CA PHE A 13 -6.53 -11.12 2.62
C PHE A 13 -6.74 -10.89 1.14
N ALA A 14 -7.95 -10.49 0.76
CA ALA A 14 -8.30 -10.14 -0.59
C ALA A 14 -8.76 -8.69 -0.63
N PHE A 15 -8.16 -7.90 -1.52
CA PHE A 15 -8.53 -6.53 -1.82
C PHE A 15 -8.95 -6.42 -3.27
N ARG A 16 -10.16 -5.89 -3.52
CA ARG A 16 -10.88 -6.06 -4.77
C ARG A 16 -11.41 -4.76 -5.29
N GLU A 17 -11.29 -4.59 -6.59
CA GLU A 17 -12.10 -3.65 -7.35
C GLU A 17 -13.42 -4.31 -7.75
N ARG A 18 -14.52 -3.60 -7.53
CA ARG A 18 -15.88 -4.02 -7.91
C ARG A 18 -16.54 -2.89 -8.69
N THR A 19 -17.24 -3.24 -9.76
CA THR A 19 -18.12 -2.29 -10.42
C THR A 19 -19.43 -2.14 -9.66
N GLU A 20 -20.02 -0.97 -9.78
CA GLU A 20 -21.33 -0.70 -9.17
C GLU A 20 -22.45 -1.15 -10.10
N TYR A 21 -22.19 -1.13 -11.41
CA TYR A 21 -23.14 -1.53 -12.43
C TYR A 21 -22.63 -2.77 -13.20
N PRO A 22 -23.52 -3.74 -13.51
CA PRO A 22 -23.16 -4.94 -14.26
C PRO A 22 -22.56 -4.68 -15.65
N ASN A 23 -22.79 -3.48 -16.21
CA ASN A 23 -22.40 -3.09 -17.56
C ASN A 23 -21.06 -2.35 -17.62
N GLU A 24 -20.44 -2.05 -16.47
CA GLU A 24 -19.12 -1.44 -16.41
C GLU A 24 -18.04 -2.51 -16.58
N SER A 25 -17.07 -2.28 -17.46
CA SER A 25 -15.90 -3.13 -17.63
C SER A 25 -14.98 -2.99 -16.42
N VAL A 26 -14.68 -4.11 -15.76
CA VAL A 26 -13.57 -4.22 -14.79
C VAL A 26 -12.35 -4.74 -15.55
N SER A 27 -11.18 -4.12 -15.36
CA SER A 27 -9.95 -4.66 -15.92
C SER A 27 -9.48 -5.89 -15.13
N PHE A 28 -8.61 -6.68 -15.76
CA PHE A 28 -7.93 -7.77 -15.09
C PHE A 28 -6.47 -7.37 -14.85
N PRO A 29 -5.95 -7.59 -13.62
CA PRO A 29 -6.60 -8.25 -12.48
C PRO A 29 -7.40 -7.29 -11.59
N ARG A 30 -8.55 -7.77 -11.12
CA ARG A 30 -9.47 -7.04 -10.21
C ARG A 30 -9.27 -7.32 -8.72
N GLU A 31 -8.29 -8.16 -8.36
CA GLU A 31 -8.12 -8.66 -7.01
C GLU A 31 -6.63 -8.82 -6.67
N LEU A 32 -6.19 -8.09 -5.65
CA LEU A 32 -4.93 -8.31 -4.96
C LEU A 32 -5.18 -9.29 -3.81
N LYS A 33 -4.35 -10.34 -3.72
CA LYS A 33 -4.35 -11.32 -2.63
C LYS A 33 -3.04 -11.24 -1.89
N LEU A 34 -3.13 -11.16 -0.57
CA LEU A 34 -2.00 -11.27 0.34
C LEU A 34 -2.15 -12.54 1.15
N ASP A 35 -1.08 -13.30 1.31
CA ASP A 35 -1.01 -14.42 2.24
C ASP A 35 -0.84 -13.88 3.67
N LEU A 36 -1.77 -13.06 4.14
CA LEU A 36 -1.85 -12.46 5.48
C LEU A 36 -3.32 -12.27 5.87
N VAL A 37 -3.60 -12.07 7.16
CA VAL A 37 -4.90 -11.61 7.64
C VAL A 37 -4.73 -10.16 8.09
N LEU A 38 -5.58 -9.27 7.58
CA LEU A 38 -5.56 -7.85 7.94
C LEU A 38 -6.87 -7.46 8.63
N THR A 39 -6.77 -6.92 9.83
CA THR A 39 -7.90 -6.54 10.69
C THR A 39 -7.99 -5.03 10.90
N GLY A 40 -6.88 -4.32 10.72
CA GLY A 40 -6.76 -2.87 10.91
C GLY A 40 -7.10 -2.04 9.67
N MET A 41 -7.60 -2.67 8.60
CA MET A 41 -7.95 -1.97 7.36
C MET A 41 -8.95 -0.83 7.60
N ASN A 42 -8.57 0.37 7.14
CA ASN A 42 -9.39 1.58 7.20
C ASN A 42 -9.84 2.01 5.79
N LYS A 43 -10.97 2.73 5.71
CA LYS A 43 -11.51 3.32 4.48
C LYS A 43 -10.50 4.17 3.70
N SER A 44 -9.75 5.06 4.36
CA SER A 44 -8.79 5.96 3.70
C SER A 44 -7.59 5.19 3.14
N ILE A 45 -7.06 4.23 3.90
CA ILE A 45 -6.00 3.31 3.47
C ILE A 45 -6.48 2.49 2.27
N ALA A 46 -7.68 1.93 2.36
CA ALA A 46 -8.26 1.14 1.28
C ALA A 46 -8.49 2.01 0.03
N LEU A 47 -8.95 3.24 0.18
CA LEU A 47 -9.18 4.14 -0.94
C LEU A 47 -7.87 4.45 -1.68
N LEU A 48 -6.84 4.92 -0.97
CA LEU A 48 -5.54 5.21 -1.58
C LEU A 48 -4.87 3.94 -2.12
N GLY A 49 -4.85 2.85 -1.35
CA GLY A 49 -4.29 1.58 -1.80
C GLY A 49 -4.97 1.07 -3.07
N GLY A 50 -6.30 1.17 -3.15
CA GLY A 50 -7.09 0.82 -4.33
C GLY A 50 -6.69 1.63 -5.54
N MET A 51 -6.56 2.95 -5.37
CA MET A 51 -6.13 3.82 -6.45
C MET A 51 -4.73 3.52 -6.96
N LEU A 52 -3.79 3.18 -6.08
CA LEU A 52 -2.41 2.87 -6.47
C LEU A 52 -2.28 1.50 -7.15
N ILE A 53 -3.08 0.52 -6.70
CA ILE A 53 -3.06 -0.85 -7.26
C ILE A 53 -3.80 -0.90 -8.61
N PHE A 54 -4.99 -0.33 -8.67
CA PHE A 54 -5.92 -0.39 -9.82
C PHE A 54 -5.94 0.92 -10.64
N SER A 55 -4.82 1.64 -10.68
CA SER A 55 -4.73 3.01 -11.22
C SER A 55 -5.17 3.16 -12.69
N GLN A 56 -5.06 2.10 -13.50
CA GLN A 56 -5.29 2.17 -14.94
C GLN A 56 -6.77 2.42 -15.29
N ASP A 57 -7.70 2.05 -14.42
CA ASP A 57 -9.13 2.09 -14.73
C ASP A 57 -9.90 3.11 -13.91
N ILE A 58 -9.30 3.68 -12.88
CA ILE A 58 -9.98 4.64 -11.99
C ILE A 58 -10.10 6.04 -12.57
N ALA A 59 -9.33 6.38 -13.60
CA ALA A 59 -9.31 7.73 -14.16
C ALA A 59 -10.72 8.14 -14.63
N ARG A 60 -11.18 9.31 -14.18
CA ARG A 60 -12.52 9.88 -14.46
C ARG A 60 -13.70 9.02 -13.98
N GLN A 61 -13.46 7.94 -13.24
CA GLN A 61 -14.53 7.12 -12.69
C GLN A 61 -15.10 7.70 -11.40
N ARG A 62 -16.33 7.32 -11.08
CA ARG A 62 -16.92 7.58 -9.76
C ARG A 62 -16.62 6.42 -8.82
N ILE A 63 -15.96 6.71 -7.70
CA ILE A 63 -15.72 5.77 -6.61
C ILE A 63 -16.75 6.04 -5.51
N SER A 64 -17.71 5.13 -5.34
CA SER A 64 -18.79 5.26 -4.35
C SER A 64 -18.43 4.69 -2.99
N TRP A 65 -17.42 3.81 -2.91
CA TRP A 65 -16.95 3.27 -1.64
C TRP A 65 -15.51 2.74 -1.72
N PRO A 66 -14.65 2.97 -0.72
CA PRO A 66 -14.86 3.81 0.45
C PRO A 66 -15.02 5.29 0.13
N GLN A 67 -15.67 6.02 1.03
CA GLN A 67 -15.82 7.47 0.92
C GLN A 67 -14.51 8.18 1.27
N ALA A 68 -14.22 9.29 0.59
CA ALA A 68 -13.02 10.10 0.77
C ALA A 68 -13.23 11.20 1.83
N SER A 69 -12.18 11.57 2.54
CA SER A 69 -12.16 12.88 3.20
C SER A 69 -12.03 14.00 2.16
N LEU A 70 -12.43 15.22 2.52
CA LEU A 70 -12.26 16.38 1.65
C LEU A 70 -10.78 16.65 1.32
N GLU A 71 -9.90 16.51 2.32
CA GLU A 71 -8.45 16.69 2.17
C GLU A 71 -7.84 15.68 1.17
N PHE A 72 -8.32 14.44 1.20
CA PHE A 72 -7.90 13.41 0.25
C PHE A 72 -8.37 13.73 -1.16
N ASP A 73 -9.65 14.09 -1.34
CA ASP A 73 -10.20 14.48 -2.66
C ASP A 73 -9.42 15.65 -3.27
N ASP A 74 -9.14 16.70 -2.49
CA ASP A 74 -8.35 17.85 -2.96
C ASP A 74 -6.93 17.45 -3.37
N SER A 75 -6.30 16.54 -2.62
CA SER A 75 -4.94 16.07 -2.90
C SER A 75 -4.89 15.21 -4.17
N VAL A 76 -5.89 14.34 -4.37
CA VAL A 76 -6.04 13.56 -5.61
C VAL A 76 -6.26 14.48 -6.80
N ARG A 77 -7.14 15.48 -6.70
CA ARG A 77 -7.37 16.44 -7.78
C ARG A 77 -6.13 17.25 -8.13
N ARG A 78 -5.29 17.56 -7.14
CA ARG A 78 -4.01 18.24 -7.37
C ARG A 78 -3.03 17.35 -8.14
N ALA A 79 -2.93 16.07 -7.78
CA ALA A 79 -2.05 15.12 -8.44
C ALA A 79 -2.52 14.73 -9.86
N TRP A 80 -3.82 14.53 -10.05
CA TRP A 80 -4.38 13.94 -11.29
C TRP A 80 -5.09 14.95 -12.20
N GLY A 81 -5.33 16.18 -11.73
CA GLY A 81 -6.02 17.21 -12.48
C GLY A 81 -7.38 16.73 -13.01
N GLU A 82 -7.61 16.91 -14.31
CA GLU A 82 -8.87 16.54 -14.98
C GLU A 82 -9.11 15.02 -15.08
N LEU A 83 -8.09 14.20 -14.85
CA LEU A 83 -8.20 12.75 -14.84
C LEU A 83 -8.63 12.19 -13.48
N ALA A 84 -8.68 13.04 -12.44
CA ALA A 84 -9.00 12.62 -11.09
C ALA A 84 -10.35 11.89 -11.02
N PRO A 85 -10.42 10.74 -10.32
CA PRO A 85 -11.69 10.11 -10.00
C PRO A 85 -12.56 11.05 -9.15
N ARG A 86 -13.87 10.80 -9.18
CA ARG A 86 -14.85 11.49 -8.32
C ARG A 86 -15.19 10.61 -7.13
N PHE A 87 -14.99 11.12 -5.92
CA PHE A 87 -15.33 10.40 -4.70
C PHE A 87 -16.69 10.82 -4.15
N GLU A 88 -17.34 9.90 -3.45
CA GLU A 88 -18.29 10.27 -2.42
C GLU A 88 -17.53 10.77 -1.18
N ILE A 89 -17.96 11.90 -0.62
CA ILE A 89 -17.28 12.53 0.51
C ILE A 89 -17.87 12.04 1.83
N ASP A 90 -17.02 11.56 2.72
CA ASP A 90 -17.34 11.28 4.11
C ASP A 90 -17.34 12.62 4.88
N GLN A 91 -18.50 13.02 5.39
CA GLN A 91 -18.65 14.28 6.13
C GLN A 91 -18.08 14.20 7.55
N THR A 92 -17.85 12.99 8.06
CA THR A 92 -17.39 12.74 9.42
C THR A 92 -16.26 11.70 9.40
N PRO A 93 -15.12 11.99 8.75
CA PRO A 93 -14.02 11.05 8.69
C PRO A 93 -13.46 10.82 10.10
N SER A 94 -13.58 9.59 10.59
CA SER A 94 -13.06 9.19 11.89
C SER A 94 -11.82 8.31 11.70
N TRP A 95 -10.67 8.93 11.47
CA TRP A 95 -9.41 8.21 11.44
C TRP A 95 -8.23 9.11 11.77
N THR A 96 -7.41 8.62 12.68
CA THR A 96 -6.12 9.16 13.03
C THR A 96 -5.17 7.97 13.12
N PRO A 97 -4.10 7.92 12.32
CA PRO A 97 -3.14 6.85 12.40
C PRO A 97 -2.40 6.92 13.75
N ASP A 98 -2.30 5.77 14.42
CA ASP A 98 -1.42 5.60 15.58
C ASP A 98 0.04 5.66 15.11
N ASN A 99 0.94 6.18 15.95
CA ASN A 99 2.36 6.34 15.64
C ASN A 99 3.23 5.41 16.48
N HIS A 100 3.01 4.10 16.38
CA HIS A 100 3.74 3.11 17.19
C HIS A 100 4.87 2.44 16.43
N THR A 101 4.76 2.35 15.09
CA THR A 101 5.75 1.67 14.27
C THR A 101 6.08 2.45 13.01
N VAL A 102 7.25 2.18 12.46
CA VAL A 102 7.64 2.55 11.10
C VAL A 102 7.71 1.28 10.26
N LEU A 103 6.98 1.25 9.15
CA LEU A 103 7.01 0.11 8.22
C LEU A 103 8.02 0.39 7.11
N ILE A 104 8.99 -0.51 6.97
CA ILE A 104 10.04 -0.45 5.96
C ILE A 104 9.72 -1.47 4.89
N LEU A 105 9.60 -1.04 3.63
CA LEU A 105 9.30 -1.92 2.51
C LEU A 105 10.38 -1.78 1.45
N CYS A 106 10.97 -2.90 1.07
CA CYS A 106 12.06 -2.93 0.11
C CYS A 106 12.10 -4.27 -0.61
N ASP A 107 13.01 -4.41 -1.58
CA ASP A 107 13.22 -5.69 -2.25
C ASP A 107 13.70 -6.76 -1.28
N ASN A 108 13.46 -8.02 -1.65
CA ASN A 108 13.76 -9.16 -0.80
C ASN A 108 15.24 -9.18 -0.39
N ARG A 109 15.49 -9.03 0.91
CA ARG A 109 16.81 -9.09 1.55
C ARG A 109 16.79 -10.20 2.58
N PRO A 110 17.23 -11.43 2.22
CA PRO A 110 17.26 -12.55 3.13
C PRO A 110 18.02 -12.18 4.41
N HIS A 111 17.46 -12.54 5.57
CA HIS A 111 18.06 -12.31 6.89
C HIS A 111 18.25 -10.85 7.33
N ALA A 112 17.81 -9.87 6.54
CA ALA A 112 17.86 -8.47 6.95
C ALA A 112 16.80 -8.18 8.03
N VAL A 113 17.17 -7.36 9.00
CA VAL A 113 16.26 -6.75 9.97
C VAL A 113 16.60 -5.27 10.14
N PRO A 114 15.61 -4.41 10.47
CA PRO A 114 15.88 -3.01 10.75
C PRO A 114 16.75 -2.82 11.99
N ILE A 115 17.64 -1.83 11.93
CA ILE A 115 18.35 -1.34 13.10
C ILE A 115 17.34 -0.67 14.03
N GLN A 116 17.15 -1.24 15.22
CA GLN A 116 16.29 -0.65 16.24
C GLN A 116 17.01 0.48 16.98
N SER A 117 16.25 1.52 17.35
CA SER A 117 16.72 2.62 18.19
C SER A 117 15.70 2.87 19.30
N ILE A 118 16.18 3.14 20.51
CA ILE A 118 15.32 3.44 21.67
C ILE A 118 14.58 4.77 21.47
N GLU A 119 15.14 5.69 20.68
CA GLU A 119 14.61 7.04 20.47
C GLU A 119 13.59 7.13 19.33
N LYS A 120 13.39 6.03 18.58
CA LYS A 120 12.50 5.99 17.41
C LYS A 120 11.38 4.97 17.61
N PRO A 121 10.23 5.14 16.95
CA PRO A 121 9.22 4.09 16.91
C PRO A 121 9.81 2.80 16.36
N ARG A 122 9.23 1.67 16.75
CA ARG A 122 9.73 0.36 16.36
C ARG A 122 9.68 0.19 14.85
N GLN A 123 10.79 -0.25 14.26
CA GLN A 123 10.89 -0.44 12.82
C GLN A 123 10.58 -1.90 12.47
N VAL A 124 9.74 -2.12 11.46
CA VAL A 124 9.40 -3.46 10.98
C VAL A 124 9.68 -3.54 9.48
N LEU A 125 10.51 -4.51 9.10
CA LEU A 125 10.80 -4.80 7.69
C LEU A 125 9.70 -5.68 7.11
N LEU A 126 9.11 -5.23 6.02
CA LEU A 126 8.12 -5.93 5.24
C LEU A 126 8.79 -6.47 3.98
N GLN A 127 8.61 -7.76 3.71
CA GLN A 127 9.12 -8.43 2.52
C GLN A 127 7.99 -9.13 1.80
N VAL A 128 7.73 -8.65 0.59
CA VAL A 128 6.64 -9.15 -0.25
C VAL A 128 7.26 -10.02 -1.33
N ARG A 129 6.72 -11.22 -1.48
CA ARG A 129 7.16 -12.16 -2.51
C ARG A 129 6.01 -12.49 -3.44
N ASP A 130 6.33 -12.80 -4.68
CA ASP A 130 5.29 -13.25 -5.59
C ASP A 130 4.85 -14.68 -5.23
N SER A 131 3.55 -14.86 -5.06
CA SER A 131 2.90 -16.15 -4.88
C SER A 131 3.19 -17.17 -5.99
N ALA A 132 3.59 -16.70 -7.19
CA ALA A 132 4.04 -17.57 -8.27
C ALA A 132 5.35 -18.32 -7.94
N TYR A 133 6.21 -17.76 -7.09
CA TYR A 133 7.52 -18.32 -6.73
C TYR A 133 7.61 -18.80 -5.28
N TRP A 134 6.82 -18.22 -4.39
CA TRP A 134 6.85 -18.56 -2.98
C TRP A 134 5.46 -18.40 -2.36
N THR A 135 4.99 -19.44 -1.69
CA THR A 135 3.76 -19.40 -0.90
C THR A 135 4.14 -19.66 0.54
N GLY A 136 3.74 -18.78 1.45
CA GLY A 136 4.16 -18.86 2.83
C GLY A 136 3.98 -17.56 3.59
N LYS A 137 4.32 -17.62 4.88
CA LYS A 137 4.36 -16.47 5.78
C LYS A 137 5.49 -16.70 6.78
N MET A 138 6.35 -15.71 6.99
CA MET A 138 7.34 -15.73 8.05
C MET A 138 7.15 -14.50 8.91
N PHE A 139 6.98 -14.70 10.21
CA PHE A 139 6.82 -13.62 11.17
C PHE A 139 7.95 -13.67 12.18
N SER A 140 8.59 -12.53 12.33
CA SER A 140 9.48 -12.24 13.43
C SER A 140 9.11 -10.89 14.02
N ILE A 141 9.74 -10.56 15.13
CA ILE A 141 9.54 -9.31 15.86
C ILE A 141 9.78 -8.10 14.93
N ASP A 142 10.84 -8.12 14.12
CA ASP A 142 11.25 -6.95 13.31
C ASP A 142 11.16 -7.18 11.80
N ARG A 143 10.63 -8.34 11.38
CA ARG A 143 10.50 -8.70 9.96
C ARG A 143 9.25 -9.55 9.71
N VAL A 144 8.51 -9.20 8.66
CA VAL A 144 7.33 -9.92 8.17
C VAL A 144 7.52 -10.21 6.69
N GLU A 145 7.50 -11.50 6.33
CA GLU A 145 7.60 -11.96 4.94
C GLU A 145 6.29 -12.63 4.54
N PHE A 146 5.71 -12.23 3.41
CA PHE A 146 4.42 -12.75 2.93
C PHE A 146 4.30 -12.73 1.42
N ALA A 147 3.44 -13.60 0.90
CA ALA A 147 3.23 -13.73 -0.54
C ALA A 147 2.09 -12.80 -1.01
N ALA A 148 2.20 -12.30 -2.24
CA ALA A 148 1.15 -11.58 -2.94
C ALA A 148 1.08 -12.02 -4.41
N ASN A 149 -0.08 -11.91 -5.05
CA ASN A 149 -0.25 -12.25 -6.49
C ASN A 149 0.27 -11.15 -7.42
N ILE A 150 1.52 -10.72 -7.24
CA ILE A 150 2.13 -9.56 -7.91
C ILE A 150 2.12 -9.73 -9.44
N SER A 151 2.59 -10.87 -9.94
CA SER A 151 2.63 -11.19 -11.37
C SER A 151 1.28 -11.12 -12.08
N ALA A 152 0.16 -11.30 -11.35
CA ALA A 152 -1.17 -11.17 -11.92
C ALA A 152 -1.42 -9.76 -12.49
N PHE A 153 -0.76 -8.74 -11.93
CA PHE A 153 -0.89 -7.34 -12.34
C PHE A 153 0.05 -6.97 -13.50
N GLY A 154 0.85 -7.91 -14.01
CA GLY A 154 1.90 -7.61 -15.00
C GLY A 154 2.99 -6.66 -14.47
N LYS A 155 2.96 -6.34 -13.17
CA LYS A 155 3.89 -5.46 -12.48
C LYS A 155 5.01 -6.29 -11.86
N ARG A 156 6.20 -5.74 -11.80
CA ARG A 156 7.27 -6.23 -10.92
C ARG A 156 7.28 -5.37 -9.68
N PHE A 157 7.21 -5.99 -8.51
CA PHE A 157 7.32 -5.27 -7.24
C PHE A 157 8.62 -4.45 -7.20
N GLU A 158 9.68 -4.97 -7.81
CA GLU A 158 10.98 -4.32 -7.94
C GLU A 158 10.94 -3.00 -8.73
N ASP A 159 9.93 -2.77 -9.57
CA ASP A 159 9.90 -1.69 -10.56
C ASP A 159 8.72 -0.69 -10.40
N ASP A 160 7.77 -0.93 -9.50
CA ASP A 160 6.59 -0.07 -9.32
C ASP A 160 6.51 0.50 -7.90
N LEU A 161 6.93 1.77 -7.75
CA LEU A 161 6.91 2.49 -6.47
C LEU A 161 5.49 2.62 -5.91
N ALA A 162 4.50 2.94 -6.75
CA ALA A 162 3.11 3.10 -6.32
C ALA A 162 2.57 1.77 -5.78
N PHE A 163 2.90 0.66 -6.43
CA PHE A 163 2.53 -0.67 -5.97
C PHE A 163 3.19 -1.02 -4.63
N ARG A 164 4.48 -0.72 -4.45
CA ARG A 164 5.16 -0.89 -3.14
C ARG A 164 4.44 -0.08 -2.06
N VAL A 165 4.23 1.22 -2.28
CA VAL A 165 3.53 2.11 -1.35
C VAL A 165 2.14 1.56 -1.01
N ALA A 166 1.40 1.08 -1.99
CA ALA A 166 0.08 0.49 -1.77
C ALA A 166 0.12 -0.72 -0.84
N ILE A 167 1.06 -1.65 -1.05
CA ILE A 167 1.19 -2.82 -0.16
C ILE A 167 1.54 -2.37 1.25
N ALA A 168 2.49 -1.45 1.42
CA ALA A 168 2.84 -0.90 2.74
C ALA A 168 1.63 -0.25 3.43
N LEU A 169 0.84 0.53 2.69
CA LEU A 169 -0.37 1.19 3.20
C LEU A 169 -1.38 0.19 3.75
N LEU A 170 -1.64 -0.91 3.04
CA LEU A 170 -2.58 -1.94 3.49
C LEU A 170 -2.20 -2.51 4.87
N LEU A 171 -0.92 -2.50 5.22
CA LEU A 171 -0.41 -2.99 6.51
C LEU A 171 -0.39 -1.91 7.60
N CYS A 172 -0.56 -0.62 7.28
CA CYS A 172 -0.45 0.45 8.28
C CYS A 172 -1.39 0.27 9.47
N GLY A 173 -2.64 -0.16 9.21
CA GLY A 173 -3.66 -0.28 10.24
C GLY A 173 -3.35 -1.34 11.29
N ASP A 174 -2.99 -2.55 10.84
CA ASP A 174 -2.67 -3.68 11.72
C ASP A 174 -1.38 -3.44 12.54
N TRP A 175 -0.44 -2.68 11.98
CA TRP A 175 0.82 -2.35 12.64
C TRP A 175 0.78 -1.03 13.40
N ARG A 176 -0.32 -0.27 13.34
CA ARG A 176 -0.43 1.06 13.98
C ARG A 176 0.73 1.97 13.55
N SER A 177 0.91 2.00 12.23
CA SER A 177 1.94 2.80 11.57
C SER A 177 1.37 4.08 11.01
N SER A 178 2.01 5.20 11.34
CA SER A 178 1.82 6.48 10.67
C SER A 178 2.99 6.84 9.76
N GLU A 179 3.98 5.96 9.60
CA GLU A 179 5.16 6.21 8.79
C GLU A 179 5.57 5.01 7.94
N LEU A 180 5.74 5.27 6.65
CA LEU A 180 6.21 4.33 5.66
C LEU A 180 7.58 4.74 5.14
N VAL A 181 8.48 3.78 5.05
CA VAL A 181 9.78 3.93 4.39
C VAL A 181 9.81 2.94 3.25
N VAL A 182 9.90 3.44 2.02
CA VAL A 182 9.87 2.60 0.82
C VAL A 182 11.15 2.79 0.02
N GLU A 183 11.77 1.70 -0.40
CA GLU A 183 12.91 1.76 -1.31
C GLU A 183 12.45 2.18 -2.72
N ARG A 184 13.14 3.18 -3.27
CA ARG A 184 12.97 3.65 -4.64
C ARG A 184 13.36 2.54 -5.62
N PRO A 185 12.49 2.16 -6.56
CA PRO A 185 12.84 1.19 -7.59
C PRO A 185 13.92 1.77 -8.52
N LYS A 186 14.74 0.90 -9.13
CA LYS A 186 15.80 1.32 -10.07
C LYS A 186 15.23 1.88 -11.36
N ILE A 187 14.12 1.31 -11.81
CA ILE A 187 13.31 1.77 -12.94
C ILE A 187 11.95 2.05 -12.34
N ASN A 188 11.46 3.28 -12.43
CA ASN A 188 10.14 3.60 -11.91
C ASN A 188 9.11 3.55 -13.05
N ASN A 189 8.32 2.48 -13.08
CA ASN A 189 7.21 2.31 -14.03
C ASN A 189 5.87 2.77 -13.42
N SER A 190 5.87 3.50 -12.30
CA SER A 190 4.63 4.02 -11.72
C SER A 190 4.06 5.15 -12.57
N GLY A 191 2.73 5.19 -12.67
CA GLY A 191 2.02 6.36 -13.21
C GLY A 191 1.94 7.55 -12.25
N PHE A 192 2.60 7.47 -11.10
CA PHE A 192 2.64 8.52 -10.08
C PHE A 192 4.07 8.99 -9.86
N ASP A 193 4.26 10.29 -9.73
CA ASP A 193 5.53 10.86 -9.28
C ASP A 193 5.72 10.69 -7.77
N GLU A 194 6.97 10.66 -7.32
CA GLU A 194 7.33 10.49 -5.91
C GLU A 194 6.70 11.56 -5.01
N ARG A 195 6.62 12.81 -5.49
CA ARG A 195 6.01 13.92 -4.76
C ARG A 195 4.51 13.73 -4.58
N ASP A 196 3.82 13.28 -5.62
CA ASP A 196 2.39 13.01 -5.54
C ASP A 196 2.10 11.89 -4.54
N LEU A 197 2.93 10.83 -4.53
CA LEU A 197 2.78 9.75 -3.56
C LEU A 197 2.98 10.24 -2.11
N ILE A 198 3.94 11.13 -1.88
CA ILE A 198 4.17 11.73 -0.56
C ILE A 198 2.96 12.57 -0.13
N ASP A 199 2.45 13.44 -1.01
CA ASP A 199 1.30 14.30 -0.73
C ASP A 199 0.02 13.50 -0.51
N LEU A 200 -0.21 12.45 -1.32
CA LEU A 200 -1.35 11.55 -1.18
C LEU A 200 -1.30 10.78 0.14
N CYS A 201 -0.14 10.27 0.53
CA CYS A 201 0.00 9.62 1.85
C CYS A 201 -0.22 10.63 2.98
N ALA A 202 0.30 11.86 2.86
CA ALA A 202 0.15 12.90 3.87
C ALA A 202 -1.31 13.34 4.06
N SER A 203 -2.11 13.38 2.98
CA SER A 203 -3.55 13.69 3.03
C SER A 203 -4.38 12.65 3.78
N ILE A 204 -3.80 11.47 4.01
CA ILE A 204 -4.33 10.41 4.85
C ILE A 204 -3.52 10.32 6.17
N GLY A 205 -2.75 11.34 6.56
CA GLY A 205 -1.98 11.33 7.82
C GLY A 205 -0.85 10.29 7.88
N ILE A 206 -0.46 9.68 6.76
CA ILE A 206 0.66 8.75 6.68
C ILE A 206 1.87 9.46 6.10
N LYS A 207 2.98 9.49 6.85
CA LYS A 207 4.23 10.06 6.35
C LYS A 207 4.96 9.03 5.49
N LEU A 208 5.22 9.37 4.22
CA LEU A 208 6.01 8.54 3.31
C LEU A 208 7.44 9.08 3.18
N ARG A 209 8.44 8.19 3.35
CA ARG A 209 9.84 8.45 3.03
C ARG A 209 10.29 7.49 1.93
N VAL A 210 10.77 8.03 0.82
CA VAL A 210 11.32 7.24 -0.29
C VAL A 210 12.84 7.33 -0.25
N LEU A 211 13.51 6.18 -0.13
CA LEU A 211 14.95 6.08 0.03
C LEU A 211 15.59 5.38 -1.16
N ASN A 212 16.81 5.77 -1.54
CA ASN A 212 17.58 4.97 -2.48
C ASN A 212 18.13 3.70 -1.80
N THR A 213 18.67 2.77 -2.58
CA THR A 213 19.22 1.51 -2.05
C THR A 213 20.31 1.71 -1.00
N ALA A 214 21.24 2.66 -1.19
CA ALA A 214 22.31 2.91 -0.22
C ALA A 214 21.76 3.38 1.14
N GLN A 215 20.82 4.33 1.12
CA GLN A 215 20.12 4.80 2.31
C GLN A 215 19.28 3.70 2.97
N MET A 216 18.71 2.78 2.18
CA MET A 216 17.99 1.63 2.69
C MET A 216 18.93 0.66 3.42
N GLU A 217 20.11 0.37 2.85
CA GLU A 217 21.11 -0.50 3.51
C GLU A 217 21.60 0.08 4.84
N GLU A 218 21.72 1.40 4.95
CA GLU A 218 22.10 2.07 6.21
C GLU A 218 21.09 1.85 7.35
N MET A 219 19.86 1.44 7.03
CA MET A 219 18.81 1.14 8.02
C MET A 219 18.77 -0.33 8.44
N LEU A 220 19.55 -1.21 7.79
CA LEU A 220 19.42 -2.65 7.94
C LEU A 220 20.68 -3.29 8.52
N VAL A 221 20.49 -4.38 9.25
CA VAL A 221 21.56 -5.33 9.64
C VAL A 221 21.17 -6.73 9.21
N TYR A 222 22.16 -7.53 8.84
CA TYR A 222 21.95 -8.90 8.39
C TYR A 222 22.22 -9.87 9.53
N ALA A 223 21.16 -10.51 10.01
CA ALA A 223 21.28 -11.58 10.98
C ALA A 223 22.03 -12.76 10.34
N LYS A 224 22.95 -13.37 11.09
CA LYS A 224 23.66 -14.59 10.67
C LYS A 224 22.84 -15.84 10.97
#